data_AF-A0A6G3MIK2-F1
#
_entry.id   AF-A0A6G3MIK2-F1
#
_cell.length_a   1.000
_cell.length_b   1.000
_cell.length_c   1.000
_cell.angle_alpha   90.00
_cell.angle_beta   90.00
_cell.angle_gamma   90.00
#
_symmetry.space_group_name_H-M   'P 1'
#
loop_
_entity.id
_entity.type
_entity.pdbx_description
1 polymer ?
#
loop_
_entity_poly.entity_id
_entity_poly.type
_entity_poly.pdbx_seq_one_letter_code
_entity_poly.pdbx_strand_id
1 'polypeptide(L)'
;MKIDLLSISGHKIYGPKGVGALYVRSKPRVRLDPLISGGGQERGIRSGTLPTPLVVGLGEACRVAKEEMSFDSAHVSSLSEKFLNGIFSNISHVIRNGDSQSTYPGCINLSFQCVEGESLLMALKDIALSSGRY
;
A
#
# COMPACT_ATOMS: atom_id res chain seq x y z
N MET A 1 -12.03 15.56 -4.89
CA MET A 1 -11.84 14.10 -5.10
C MET A 1 -13.11 13.50 -5.71
N LYS A 2 -13.03 12.98 -6.95
CA LYS A 2 -14.15 12.31 -7.66
C LYS A 2 -14.08 10.78 -7.48
N ILE A 3 -13.98 10.31 -6.23
CA ILE A 3 -13.92 8.88 -5.88
C ILE A 3 -15.24 8.45 -5.24
N ASP A 4 -15.85 7.39 -5.75
CA ASP A 4 -17.14 6.87 -5.24
C ASP A 4 -16.95 5.83 -4.14
N LEU A 5 -15.93 4.98 -4.31
CA LEU A 5 -15.53 3.94 -3.37
C LEU A 5 -14.01 3.98 -3.18
N LEU A 6 -13.54 3.84 -1.94
CA LEU A 6 -12.11 3.74 -1.64
C LEU A 6 -11.87 2.68 -0.56
N SER A 7 -11.01 1.72 -0.88
CA SER A 7 -10.57 0.67 0.04
C SER A 7 -9.34 1.12 0.82
N ILE A 8 -9.35 0.87 2.13
CA ILE A 8 -8.26 1.23 3.05
C ILE A 8 -7.87 -0.03 3.83
N SER A 9 -6.57 -0.26 4.00
CA SER A 9 -6.04 -1.37 4.80
C SER A 9 -5.06 -0.86 5.85
N GLY A 10 -5.27 -1.23 7.12
CA GLY A 10 -4.49 -0.68 8.24
C GLY A 10 -3.00 -1.03 8.17
N HIS A 11 -2.67 -2.29 7.94
CA HIS A 11 -1.27 -2.76 7.90
C HIS A 11 -0.43 -2.24 6.72
N LYS A 12 -1.02 -1.43 5.82
CA LYS A 12 -0.28 -0.72 4.76
C LYS A 12 0.09 0.72 5.15
N ILE A 13 -0.40 1.19 6.28
CA ILE A 13 -0.15 2.52 6.86
C ILE A 13 0.32 2.38 8.32
N TYR A 14 1.11 1.35 8.61
CA TYR A 14 1.62 1.03 9.95
C TYR A 14 0.57 0.71 11.02
N GLY A 15 -0.69 0.49 10.63
CA GLY A 15 -1.75 0.00 11.51
C GLY A 15 -1.74 -1.52 11.70
N PRO A 16 -2.67 -2.06 12.50
CA PRO A 16 -2.73 -3.49 12.76
C PRO A 16 -3.23 -4.29 11.54
N LYS A 17 -2.80 -5.56 11.45
CA LYS A 17 -3.35 -6.54 10.50
C LYS A 17 -4.79 -6.91 10.90
N GLY A 18 -5.59 -7.31 9.91
CA GLY A 18 -6.97 -7.77 10.14
C GLY A 18 -8.02 -6.65 10.24
N VAL A 19 -7.68 -5.40 9.92
CA VAL A 19 -8.62 -4.28 9.86
C VAL A 19 -8.40 -3.42 8.62
N GLY A 20 -9.50 -2.84 8.15
CA GLY A 20 -9.55 -1.91 7.04
C GLY A 20 -10.85 -1.12 7.07
N ALA A 21 -11.03 -0.26 6.08
CA ALA A 21 -12.24 0.53 5.91
C ALA A 21 -12.62 0.64 4.44
N LEU A 22 -13.92 0.82 4.18
CA LEU A 22 -14.45 1.15 2.87
C LEU A 22 -15.11 2.52 2.98
N TYR A 23 -14.55 3.50 2.29
CA TYR A 23 -15.24 4.78 2.09
C TYR A 23 -16.32 4.59 1.03
N VAL A 24 -17.55 4.95 1.37
CA VAL A 24 -18.70 4.97 0.46
C VAL A 24 -19.21 6.39 0.36
N ARG A 25 -19.13 6.97 -0.84
CA ARG A 25 -19.58 8.34 -1.09
C ARG A 25 -21.07 8.50 -0.76
N SER A 26 -21.37 9.53 0.03
CA SER A 26 -22.74 9.87 0.41
C SER A 26 -23.45 10.79 -0.60
N LYS A 27 -22.72 11.65 -1.33
CA LYS A 27 -23.25 12.59 -2.33
C LYS A 27 -22.34 12.72 -3.57
N PRO A 28 -22.86 12.48 -4.79
CA PRO A 28 -24.10 11.74 -5.08
C PRO A 28 -24.09 10.36 -4.38
N ARG A 29 -25.28 9.88 -3.98
CA ARG A 29 -25.39 8.70 -3.12
C ARG A 29 -25.01 7.44 -3.88
N VAL A 30 -23.98 6.75 -3.42
CA VAL A 30 -23.61 5.40 -3.87
C VAL A 30 -24.39 4.39 -3.03
N ARG A 31 -24.95 3.36 -3.68
CA ARG A 31 -25.63 2.24 -3.02
C ARG A 31 -24.85 0.96 -3.25
N LEU A 32 -24.76 0.13 -2.23
CA LEU A 32 -24.09 -1.16 -2.25
C LEU A 32 -25.03 -2.19 -1.65
N ASP A 33 -25.04 -3.39 -2.22
CA ASP A 33 -25.67 -4.54 -1.61
C ASP A 33 -24.69 -5.20 -0.63
N PRO A 34 -25.08 -5.45 0.63
CA PRO A 34 -24.20 -6.02 1.64
C PRO A 34 -23.84 -7.46 1.27
N LEU A 35 -22.53 -7.76 1.26
CA LEU A 35 -22.04 -9.13 1.07
C LEU A 35 -22.13 -9.97 2.36
N ILE A 36 -22.18 -9.30 3.52
CA ILE A 36 -22.19 -9.93 4.84
C ILE A 36 -23.53 -9.64 5.52
N SER A 37 -24.39 -10.66 5.56
CA SER A 37 -25.70 -10.63 6.22
C SER A 37 -25.57 -10.69 7.75
N GLY A 38 -26.55 -10.14 8.48
CA GLY A 38 -26.57 -10.13 9.94
C GLY A 38 -27.31 -8.92 10.54
N GLY A 39 -26.91 -8.52 11.74
CA GLY A 39 -27.63 -7.54 12.59
C GLY A 39 -27.60 -6.07 12.15
N GLY A 40 -27.21 -5.77 10.91
CA GLY A 40 -27.30 -4.41 10.36
C GLY A 40 -26.26 -3.41 10.89
N GLN A 41 -25.14 -3.88 11.44
CA GLN A 41 -24.00 -3.01 11.78
C GLN A 41 -23.47 -2.25 10.55
N GLU A 42 -22.67 -1.19 10.78
CA GLU A 42 -22.10 -0.36 9.72
C GLU A 42 -23.16 0.15 8.73
N ARG A 43 -24.30 0.62 9.25
CA ARG A 43 -25.46 1.13 8.49
C ARG A 43 -26.05 0.09 7.52
N GLY A 44 -25.95 -1.19 7.88
CA GLY A 44 -26.44 -2.30 7.06
C GLY A 44 -25.51 -2.73 5.93
N ILE A 45 -24.30 -2.15 5.81
CA ILE A 45 -23.36 -2.48 4.73
C ILE A 45 -22.43 -3.63 5.13
N ARG A 46 -22.06 -3.72 6.41
CA ARG A 46 -21.17 -4.77 6.92
C ARG A 46 -21.64 -5.24 8.29
N SER A 47 -22.26 -6.41 8.32
CA SER A 47 -22.69 -7.03 9.58
C SER A 47 -21.52 -7.59 10.39
N GLY A 48 -21.74 -7.77 11.69
CA GLY A 48 -20.78 -8.34 12.64
C GLY A 48 -20.21 -7.31 13.62
N THR A 49 -19.80 -7.80 14.79
CA THR A 49 -19.24 -6.96 15.87
C THR A 49 -18.00 -6.22 15.40
N LEU A 50 -17.86 -4.96 15.84
CA LEU A 50 -16.69 -4.15 15.54
C LEU A 50 -15.51 -4.56 16.43
N PRO A 51 -14.34 -4.89 15.87
CA PRO A 51 -13.16 -5.23 16.65
C PRO A 51 -12.51 -3.95 17.21
N THR A 52 -13.06 -3.44 18.32
CA THR A 52 -12.72 -2.12 18.88
C THR A 52 -11.22 -1.82 18.95
N PRO A 53 -10.33 -2.70 19.47
CA PRO A 53 -8.89 -2.42 19.51
C PRO A 53 -8.26 -2.22 18.13
N LEU A 54 -8.72 -2.98 17.13
CA LEU A 54 -8.21 -2.85 15.76
C LEU A 54 -8.71 -1.56 15.10
N VAL A 55 -9.96 -1.17 15.34
CA VAL A 55 -10.52 0.09 14.82
C VAL A 55 -9.80 1.28 15.44
N VAL A 56 -9.50 1.23 16.74
CA VAL A 56 -8.67 2.25 17.42
C VAL A 56 -7.28 2.31 16.79
N GLY A 57 -6.62 1.17 16.59
CA GLY A 57 -5.29 1.13 15.96
C GLY A 57 -5.29 1.66 14.53
N LEU A 58 -6.33 1.40 13.74
CA LEU A 58 -6.50 1.99 12.41
C LEU A 58 -6.69 3.51 12.49
N GLY A 59 -7.51 4.00 13.43
CA GLY A 59 -7.74 5.42 13.64
C GLY A 59 -6.46 6.16 14.00
N GLU A 60 -5.65 5.59 14.89
CA GLU A 60 -4.37 6.16 15.30
C GLU A 60 -3.34 6.16 14.16
N ALA A 61 -3.25 5.06 13.42
CA ALA A 61 -2.39 4.99 12.23
C ALA A 61 -2.76 6.08 11.20
N CYS A 62 -4.06 6.32 10.97
CA CYS A 62 -4.52 7.40 10.10
C CYS A 62 -4.18 8.80 10.64
N ARG A 63 -4.21 9.01 11.97
CA ARG A 63 -3.85 10.28 12.61
C ARG A 63 -2.37 10.59 12.40
N VAL A 64 -1.50 9.64 12.75
CA VAL A 64 -0.04 9.74 12.56
C VAL A 64 0.29 9.95 11.09
N ALA A 65 -0.27 9.12 10.20
CA ALA A 65 -0.02 9.25 8.77
C ALA A 65 -0.41 10.63 8.24
N LYS A 66 -1.49 11.26 8.73
CA LYS A 66 -1.88 12.61 8.32
C LYS A 66 -0.86 13.67 8.75
N GLU A 67 -0.26 13.52 9.92
CA GLU A 67 0.74 14.46 10.47
C GLU A 67 2.10 14.31 9.77
N GLU A 68 2.51 13.07 9.49
CA GLU A 68 3.86 12.75 9.01
C GLU A 68 3.96 12.62 7.49
N MET A 69 2.83 12.53 6.76
CA MET A 69 2.79 12.23 5.32
C MET A 69 3.78 13.03 4.47
N SER A 70 3.88 14.33 4.72
CA SER A 70 4.73 15.23 3.94
C SER A 70 6.22 14.94 4.17
N PHE A 71 6.60 14.71 5.43
CA PHE A 71 7.97 14.37 5.83
C PHE A 71 8.36 12.99 5.30
N ASP A 72 7.51 11.99 5.51
CA ASP A 72 7.73 10.63 5.02
C ASP A 72 7.83 10.59 3.50
N SER A 73 6.97 11.31 2.80
CA SER A 73 7.00 11.38 1.34
C SER A 73 8.31 11.98 0.84
N ALA A 74 8.81 13.05 1.46
CA ALA A 74 10.10 13.64 1.10
C ALA A 74 11.27 12.66 1.39
N HIS A 75 11.26 12.03 2.55
CA HIS A 75 12.29 11.08 2.97
C HIS A 75 12.35 9.86 2.04
N VAL A 76 11.21 9.22 1.79
CA VAL A 76 11.08 8.06 0.91
C VAL A 76 11.48 8.43 -0.53
N SER A 77 11.12 9.61 -1.00
CA SER A 77 11.53 10.08 -2.34
C SER A 77 13.05 10.19 -2.46
N SER A 78 13.72 10.77 -1.46
CA SER A 78 15.18 10.89 -1.45
C SER A 78 15.88 9.53 -1.43
N LEU A 79 15.38 8.58 -0.63
CA LEU A 79 15.90 7.21 -0.60
C LEU A 79 15.67 6.48 -1.92
N SER A 80 14.49 6.65 -2.52
CA SER A 80 14.12 6.04 -3.80
C SER A 80 15.05 6.52 -4.92
N GLU A 81 15.31 7.82 -4.99
CA GLU A 81 16.24 8.40 -5.95
C GLU A 81 17.67 7.91 -5.74
N LYS A 82 18.15 7.90 -4.48
CA LYS A 82 19.48 7.38 -4.14
C LYS A 82 19.64 5.92 -4.55
N PHE A 83 18.63 5.10 -4.29
CA PHE A 83 18.63 3.68 -4.66
C PHE A 83 18.67 3.50 -6.18
N LEU A 84 17.79 4.17 -6.92
CA LEU A 84 17.72 4.06 -8.38
C LEU A 84 19.01 4.55 -9.06
N ASN A 85 19.56 5.69 -8.61
CA ASN A 85 20.82 6.21 -9.11
C ASN A 85 21.96 5.23 -8.85
N GLY A 86 21.99 4.61 -7.66
CA GLY A 86 22.96 3.57 -7.33
C GLY A 86 22.86 2.35 -8.25
N ILE A 87 21.65 1.86 -8.53
CA ILE A 87 21.45 0.71 -9.42
C ILE A 87 21.84 1.05 -10.86
N PHE A 88 21.33 2.14 -11.43
CA PHE A 88 21.55 2.45 -12.84
C PHE A 88 22.98 2.90 -13.17
N SER A 89 23.71 3.44 -12.20
CA SER A 89 25.12 3.78 -12.41
C SER A 89 26.06 2.57 -12.35
N ASN A 90 25.66 1.47 -11.69
CA ASN A 90 26.54 0.32 -11.46
C ASN A 90 26.13 -0.94 -12.24
N ILE A 91 24.89 -1.03 -12.71
CA ILE A 91 24.34 -2.24 -13.32
C ILE A 91 23.71 -1.90 -14.67
N SER A 92 24.24 -2.53 -15.73
CA SER A 92 23.67 -2.44 -17.07
C SER A 92 22.44 -3.34 -17.22
N HIS A 93 21.62 -3.06 -18.22
CA HIS A 93 20.45 -3.90 -18.58
C HIS A 93 19.39 -4.05 -17.46
N VAL A 94 19.21 -3.01 -16.65
CA VAL A 94 18.12 -2.91 -15.66
C VAL A 94 17.01 -2.02 -16.22
N ILE A 95 15.76 -2.48 -16.11
CA ILE A 95 14.57 -1.73 -16.51
C ILE A 95 13.73 -1.42 -15.27
N ARG A 96 13.30 -0.17 -15.12
CA ARG A 96 12.27 0.18 -14.12
C ARG A 96 10.88 -0.10 -14.67
N ASN A 97 10.11 -0.87 -13.92
CA ASN A 97 8.73 -1.19 -14.26
C ASN A 97 7.81 -0.08 -13.72
N GLY A 98 7.02 0.53 -14.61
CA GLY A 98 6.10 1.63 -14.28
C GLY A 98 6.61 2.99 -14.74
N ASP A 99 5.74 4.00 -14.68
CA ASP A 99 6.04 5.37 -15.06
C ASP A 99 7.04 6.01 -14.09
N SER A 100 7.98 6.82 -14.60
CA SER A 100 9.02 7.46 -13.79
C SER A 100 8.55 8.71 -13.05
N GLN A 101 7.52 9.39 -13.56
CA GLN A 101 6.95 10.63 -13.01
C GLN A 101 5.67 10.38 -12.21
N SER A 102 4.83 9.45 -12.66
CA SER A 102 3.52 9.15 -12.05
C SER A 102 3.55 7.85 -11.27
N THR A 103 4.25 7.84 -10.13
CA THR A 103 4.46 6.63 -9.32
C THR A 103 4.62 6.94 -7.84
N TYR A 104 4.43 5.94 -6.99
CA TYR A 104 4.71 6.05 -5.56
C TYR A 104 6.18 5.70 -5.30
N PRO A 105 7.01 6.61 -4.76
CA PRO A 105 8.46 6.40 -4.62
C PRO A 105 8.83 5.25 -3.68
N GLY A 106 7.97 4.90 -2.72
CA GLY A 106 8.21 3.81 -1.78
C GLY A 106 7.97 2.40 -2.34
N CYS A 107 7.54 2.27 -3.60
CA CYS A 107 7.40 0.99 -4.28
C CYS A 107 8.22 1.02 -5.57
N ILE A 108 9.35 0.32 -5.57
CA ILE A 108 10.26 0.24 -6.71
C ILE A 108 10.23 -1.18 -7.24
N ASN A 109 9.91 -1.31 -8.53
CA ASN A 109 9.88 -2.59 -9.23
C ASN A 109 10.88 -2.52 -10.41
N LEU A 110 11.84 -3.44 -10.43
CA LEU A 110 12.92 -3.50 -11.41
C LEU A 110 12.97 -4.87 -12.07
N SER A 111 13.24 -4.88 -13.37
CA SER A 111 13.55 -6.07 -14.15
C SER A 111 15.04 -6.09 -14.45
N PHE A 112 15.73 -7.15 -14.04
CA PHE A 112 17.14 -7.39 -14.35
C PHE A 112 17.20 -8.35 -15.53
N GLN A 113 17.67 -7.89 -16.69
CA GLN A 113 17.79 -8.76 -17.86
C GLN A 113 18.87 -9.82 -17.65
N CYS A 114 18.71 -10.97 -18.31
CA CYS A 114 19.66 -12.08 -18.28
C CYS A 114 19.88 -12.71 -16.89
N VAL A 115 19.02 -12.39 -15.90
CA VAL A 115 19.08 -12.94 -14.54
C VAL A 115 17.72 -13.55 -14.20
N GLU A 116 17.73 -14.76 -13.66
CA GLU A 116 16.53 -15.39 -13.11
C GLU A 116 16.20 -14.78 -11.73
N GLY A 117 14.95 -14.35 -11.53
CA GLY A 117 14.54 -13.64 -10.33
C GLY A 117 14.70 -14.43 -9.03
N GLU A 118 14.53 -15.75 -9.05
CA GLU A 118 14.71 -16.62 -7.87
C GLU A 118 16.18 -16.68 -7.44
N SER A 119 17.09 -16.85 -8.42
CA SER A 119 18.53 -16.80 -8.18
C SER A 119 18.96 -15.45 -7.60
N LEU A 120 18.36 -14.35 -8.08
CA LEU A 120 18.61 -13.01 -7.53
C LEU A 120 18.16 -12.88 -6.07
N LEU A 121 16.97 -13.37 -5.73
CA LEU A 121 16.47 -13.35 -4.35
C LEU A 121 17.34 -14.18 -3.41
N MET A 122 17.80 -15.35 -3.85
CA MET A 122 18.73 -16.18 -3.08
C MET A 122 20.07 -15.49 -2.83
N ALA A 123 20.58 -14.73 -3.80
CA ALA A 123 21.80 -13.95 -3.66
C ALA A 123 21.64 -12.78 -2.66
N LEU A 124 20.44 -12.21 -2.55
CA LEU A 124 20.11 -11.07 -1.68
C LEU A 124 19.56 -11.51 -0.31
N LYS A 125 20.16 -12.53 0.31
CA LYS A 125 19.69 -13.15 1.56
C LYS A 125 19.51 -12.20 2.75
N ASP A 126 20.25 -11.09 2.77
CA ASP A 126 20.23 -10.12 3.87
C ASP A 126 19.15 -9.04 3.68
N ILE A 127 18.36 -9.11 2.60
CA ILE A 127 17.33 -8.12 2.26
C ILE A 127 16.00 -8.82 1.99
N ALA A 128 14.95 -8.42 2.70
CA ALA A 128 13.60 -8.93 2.47
C ALA A 128 12.96 -8.25 1.23
N LEU A 129 12.68 -9.02 0.20
CA LEU A 129 12.15 -8.57 -1.10
C LEU A 129 11.01 -9.49 -1.61
N SER A 130 10.38 -9.12 -2.71
CA SER A 130 9.35 -9.92 -3.40
C SER A 130 9.54 -9.88 -4.92
N SER A 131 9.30 -10.99 -5.61
CA SER A 131 9.40 -11.13 -7.08
C SER A 131 8.05 -11.11 -7.81
N GLY A 132 6.94 -10.99 -7.09
CA GLY A 132 5.59 -10.89 -7.70
C GLY A 132 5.06 -12.20 -8.31
N ARG A 133 5.74 -13.34 -8.14
CA ARG A 133 5.20 -14.66 -8.46
C ARG A 133 4.50 -15.26 -7.23
N TYR A 134 3.32 -15.82 -7.46
CA TYR A 134 2.72 -16.92 -6.68
C TYR A 134 2.71 -18.16 -7.56
#